data_AF-A0A8X7TLP3-F1
#
_entry.id   AF-A0A8X7TLP3-F1
#
_cell.length_a   1.000
_cell.length_b   1.000
_cell.length_c   1.000
_cell.angle_alpha   90.00
_cell.angle_beta   90.00
_cell.angle_gamma   90.00
#
_symmetry.space_group_name_H-M   'P 1'
#
loop_
_entity.id
_entity.type
_entity.pdbx_description
1 polymer ?
#
loop_
_entity_poly.entity_id
_entity_poly.type
_entity_poly.pdbx_seq_one_letter_code
_entity_poly.pdbx_strand_id
1 'polypeptide(L)'
;MAMWNSGNDGSCILCHQHLETRNHLFFACSYSSTVWKKLTQNLVGNLYSADWEDIVHQLTQGRISPIHRFLLRYVFQTAVHTIWRERNGRKHGDQSKSEDILFRMIDRQVKNRIATLKHDKRMQTAYQSWIGVVGT
;
A
#
# COMPACT_ATOMS: atom_id res chain seq x y z
N MET A 1 11.44 18.34 0.62
CA MET A 1 10.25 19.10 0.18
C MET A 1 9.71 20.08 1.25
N ALA A 2 10.51 20.48 2.24
CA ALA A 2 10.11 21.43 3.29
C ALA A 2 10.42 22.91 2.97
N MET A 3 11.16 23.19 1.90
CA MET A 3 11.70 24.54 1.62
C MET A 3 10.75 25.53 0.94
N TRP A 4 9.49 25.17 0.65
CA TRP A 4 8.60 26.03 -0.15
C TRP A 4 7.35 26.53 0.58
N ASN A 5 7.09 26.10 1.81
CA ASN A 5 5.97 26.58 2.61
C ASN A 5 6.43 26.90 4.03
N SER A 6 6.84 28.15 4.27
CA SER A 6 7.34 28.66 5.55
C SER A 6 6.34 28.66 6.72
N GLY A 7 5.16 28.04 6.54
CA GLY A 7 4.13 27.84 7.58
C GLY A 7 3.71 26.38 7.78
N ASN A 8 4.35 25.43 7.11
CA ASN A 8 4.12 24.00 7.35
C ASN A 8 5.30 23.47 8.15
N ASP A 9 5.06 23.02 9.39
CA ASP A 9 6.03 22.42 10.31
C ASP A 9 6.69 21.12 9.75
N GLY A 10 6.32 20.73 8.54
CA GLY A 10 6.79 19.53 7.86
C GLY A 10 6.11 18.28 8.37
N SER A 11 5.11 18.39 9.26
CA SER A 11 4.38 17.24 9.78
C SER A 11 3.66 16.50 8.66
N CYS A 12 3.58 15.18 8.82
CA CYS A 12 2.85 14.29 7.94
C CYS A 12 1.36 14.57 8.05
N ILE A 13 0.73 15.00 6.95
CA ILE A 13 -0.71 15.34 6.92
C ILE A 13 -1.64 14.13 7.14
N LEU A 14 -1.10 12.91 7.14
CA LEU A 14 -1.90 11.71 7.39
C LEU A 14 -2.09 11.44 8.88
N CYS A 15 -1.06 11.67 9.70
CA CYS A 15 -1.07 11.37 11.14
C CYS A 15 -0.87 12.59 12.05
N HIS A 16 -0.35 13.69 11.53
CA HIS A 16 -0.01 14.92 12.26
C HIS A 16 0.96 14.74 13.45
N GLN A 17 1.71 13.63 13.49
CA GLN A 17 2.55 13.25 14.64
C GLN A 17 4.06 13.33 14.37
N HIS A 18 4.48 13.09 13.13
CA HIS A 18 5.90 12.98 12.78
C HIS A 18 6.19 13.78 11.51
N LEU A 19 7.47 14.07 11.26
CA LEU A 19 7.94 14.69 10.03
C LEU A 19 7.58 13.83 8.81
N GLU A 20 7.05 14.46 7.77
CA GLU A 20 6.76 13.81 6.50
C GLU A 20 8.08 13.48 5.76
N THR A 21 8.40 12.19 5.71
CA THR A 21 9.45 11.62 4.85
C THR A 21 8.83 10.59 3.92
N ARG A 22 9.56 10.11 2.90
CA ARG A 22 9.09 9.03 2.02
C ARG A 22 8.71 7.79 2.83
N ASN A 23 9.63 7.33 3.68
CA ASN A 23 9.45 6.10 4.46
C ASN A 23 8.28 6.25 5.44
N HIS A 24 8.18 7.42 6.09
CA HIS A 24 7.05 7.73 6.96
C HIS A 24 5.73 7.78 6.18
N LEU A 25 5.64 8.56 5.11
CA LEU A 25 4.40 8.73 4.35
C LEU A 25 3.81 7.38 3.88
N PHE A 26 4.63 6.51 3.32
CA PHE A 26 4.12 5.29 2.68
C PHE A 26 3.84 4.15 3.64
N PHE A 27 4.76 3.79 4.54
CA PHE A 27 4.61 2.57 5.33
C PHE A 27 4.96 2.67 6.81
N ALA A 28 5.65 3.73 7.27
CA ALA A 28 5.93 3.91 8.70
C ALA A 28 4.95 4.84 9.45
N CYS A 29 4.07 5.56 8.74
CA CYS A 29 3.00 6.37 9.34
C CYS A 29 1.89 5.48 9.88
N SER A 30 1.32 5.80 11.05
CA SER A 30 0.24 5.01 11.68
C SER A 30 -0.96 4.77 10.76
N TYR A 31 -1.36 5.79 9.98
CA TYR A 31 -2.43 5.71 9.00
C TYR A 31 -2.07 4.74 7.85
N SER A 32 -0.94 4.95 7.18
CA SER A 32 -0.59 4.18 5.98
C SER A 32 -0.04 2.78 6.28
N SER A 33 0.65 2.61 7.41
CA SER A 33 1.08 1.31 7.93
C SER A 33 -0.10 0.38 8.22
N THR A 34 -1.20 0.91 8.75
CA THR A 34 -2.43 0.14 9.00
C THR A 34 -3.01 -0.39 7.69
N VAL A 35 -3.09 0.45 6.66
CA VAL A 35 -3.55 0.06 5.32
C VAL A 35 -2.62 -1.00 4.72
N TRP A 36 -1.30 -0.77 4.77
CA TRP A 36 -0.30 -1.67 4.24
C TRP A 36 -0.31 -3.04 4.91
N LYS A 37 -0.42 -3.07 6.24
CA LYS A 37 -0.53 -4.30 7.04
C LYS A 37 -1.73 -5.13 6.61
N LYS A 38 -2.92 -4.52 6.52
CA LYS A 38 -4.14 -5.20 6.06
C LYS A 38 -4.01 -5.78 4.65
N LEU A 39 -3.26 -5.11 3.77
CA LEU A 39 -3.08 -5.56 2.38
C LEU A 39 -2.06 -6.69 2.23
N THR A 40 -1.03 -6.75 3.08
CA THR A 40 0.16 -7.56 2.80
C THR A 40 0.50 -8.59 3.85
N GLN A 41 0.10 -8.42 5.12
CA GLN A 41 0.52 -9.32 6.19
C GLN A 41 0.15 -10.78 5.89
N ASN A 42 -1.07 -11.04 5.43
CA ASN A 42 -1.51 -12.39 5.07
C ASN A 42 -0.89 -12.89 3.75
N LEU A 43 -0.37 -12.00 2.89
CA LEU A 43 0.27 -12.35 1.63
C LEU A 43 1.71 -12.82 1.82
N VAL A 44 2.45 -12.18 2.72
CA VAL A 44 3.89 -12.43 2.94
C VAL A 44 4.20 -13.10 4.28
N GLY A 45 3.24 -13.18 5.19
CA GLY A 45 3.34 -13.87 6.48
C GLY A 45 4.48 -13.31 7.34
N ASN A 46 5.39 -14.20 7.76
CA ASN A 46 6.56 -13.86 8.58
C ASN A 46 7.55 -12.91 7.88
N LEU A 47 7.41 -12.71 6.56
CA LEU A 47 8.19 -11.74 5.81
C LEU A 47 7.54 -10.34 5.84
N TYR A 48 6.50 -10.09 6.63
CA TYR A 48 5.92 -8.75 6.70
C TYR A 48 6.96 -7.71 7.18
N SER A 49 7.08 -6.62 6.43
CA SER A 49 7.83 -5.43 6.85
C SER A 49 7.08 -4.16 6.46
N ALA A 50 7.26 -3.12 7.28
CA ALA A 50 6.82 -1.75 7.02
C ALA A 50 8.02 -0.83 6.71
N ASP A 51 9.24 -1.36 6.75
CA ASP A 51 10.45 -0.65 6.35
C ASP A 51 10.56 -0.60 4.82
N TRP A 52 10.87 0.57 4.28
CA TRP A 52 10.86 0.78 2.84
C TRP A 52 11.93 -0.05 2.14
N GLU A 53 13.14 -0.09 2.69
CA GLU A 53 14.29 -0.79 2.15
C GLU A 53 14.04 -2.31 2.14
N ASP A 54 13.50 -2.85 3.24
CA ASP A 54 13.09 -4.25 3.32
C ASP A 54 12.02 -4.61 2.29
N ILE A 55 11.00 -3.76 2.14
CA ILE A 55 9.93 -3.97 1.15
C ILE A 55 10.53 -4.00 -0.26
N VAL A 56 11.41 -3.06 -0.62
CA VAL A 56 12.08 -3.02 -1.93
C VAL A 56 12.94 -4.27 -2.15
N HIS A 57 13.66 -4.72 -1.12
CA HIS A 57 14.42 -5.96 -1.18
C HIS A 57 13.51 -7.18 -1.43
N GLN A 58 12.36 -7.27 -0.78
CA GLN A 58 11.40 -8.35 -1.02
C GLN A 58 10.79 -8.33 -2.43
N LEU A 59 10.53 -7.14 -2.96
CA LEU A 59 9.99 -6.97 -4.32
C LEU A 59 11.00 -7.41 -5.40
N THR A 60 12.29 -7.30 -5.13
CA THR A 60 13.37 -7.55 -6.10
C THR A 60 14.03 -8.92 -5.92
N GLN A 61 14.32 -9.32 -4.69
CA GLN A 61 15.15 -10.47 -4.33
C GLN A 61 14.46 -11.48 -3.39
N GLY A 62 13.22 -11.24 -2.99
CA GLY A 62 12.52 -12.04 -1.97
C GLY A 62 12.23 -13.49 -2.37
N ARG A 63 12.23 -14.40 -1.38
CA ARG A 63 11.95 -15.84 -1.52
C ARG A 63 10.46 -16.20 -1.51
N ILE A 64 9.61 -15.38 -2.12
CA ILE A 64 8.16 -15.63 -2.24
C ILE A 64 7.80 -16.24 -3.58
N SER A 65 6.66 -16.94 -3.64
CA SER A 65 6.17 -17.58 -4.87
C SER A 65 6.00 -16.53 -6.00
N PRO A 66 6.16 -16.91 -7.29
CA PRO A 66 6.01 -15.96 -8.39
C PRO A 66 4.67 -15.23 -8.41
N ILE A 67 3.60 -15.91 -8.00
CA ILE A 67 2.25 -15.35 -7.88
C ILE A 67 2.19 -14.32 -6.76
N HIS A 68 2.68 -14.66 -5.55
CA HIS A 68 2.71 -13.69 -4.44
C HIS A 68 3.63 -12.51 -4.75
N ARG A 69 4.73 -12.73 -5.48
CA ARG A 69 5.61 -11.63 -5.93
C ARG A 69 4.89 -10.69 -6.89
N PHE A 70 4.14 -11.24 -7.85
CA PHE A 70 3.33 -10.43 -8.75
C PHE A 70 2.28 -9.62 -7.98
N LEU A 71 1.54 -10.27 -7.07
CA LEU A 71 0.54 -9.60 -6.23
C LEU A 71 1.19 -8.51 -5.37
N LEU A 72 2.27 -8.82 -4.66
CA LEU A 72 2.97 -7.87 -3.79
C LEU A 72 3.46 -6.65 -4.56
N ARG A 73 4.04 -6.83 -5.77
CA ARG A 73 4.44 -5.72 -6.65
C ARG A 73 3.25 -4.86 -7.06
N TYR A 74 2.14 -5.49 -7.44
CA TYR A 74 0.95 -4.75 -7.86
C TYR A 74 0.29 -3.99 -6.71
N VAL A 75 0.19 -4.63 -5.54
CA VAL A 75 -0.32 -4.03 -4.30
C VAL A 75 0.57 -2.87 -3.88
N PHE A 76 1.90 -3.04 -3.89
CA PHE A 76 2.85 -1.98 -3.59
C PHE A 76 2.65 -0.75 -4.49
N GLN A 77 2.61 -0.95 -5.81
CA GLN A 77 2.38 0.14 -6.76
C GLN A 77 1.04 0.85 -6.48
N THR A 78 -0.02 0.08 -6.29
CA THR A 78 -1.37 0.60 -6.06
C THR A 78 -1.47 1.35 -4.73
N ALA A 79 -0.85 0.82 -3.68
CA ALA A 79 -0.81 1.45 -2.36
C ALA A 79 -0.03 2.77 -2.39
N VAL A 80 1.19 2.79 -2.93
CA VAL A 80 2.00 4.01 -3.07
C VAL A 80 1.23 5.09 -3.83
N HIS A 81 0.64 4.74 -4.97
CA HIS A 81 -0.15 5.68 -5.76
C HIS A 81 -1.39 6.20 -4.99
N THR A 82 -2.14 5.31 -4.35
CA THR A 82 -3.40 5.69 -3.67
C THR A 82 -3.12 6.51 -2.41
N ILE A 83 -2.08 6.17 -1.63
CA ILE A 83 -1.62 6.93 -0.46
C ILE A 83 -1.14 8.32 -0.89
N TRP A 84 -0.34 8.41 -1.96
CA TRP A 84 0.11 9.69 -2.50
C TRP A 84 -1.06 10.58 -2.92
N ARG A 85 -2.06 9.99 -3.60
CA ARG A 85 -3.29 10.71 -3.97
C ARG A 85 -4.09 11.19 -2.75
N GLU A 86 -4.27 10.36 -1.74
CA GLU A 86 -4.96 10.75 -0.50
C GLU A 86 -4.22 11.88 0.21
N ARG A 87 -2.90 11.76 0.35
CA ARG A 87 -2.04 12.81 0.94
C ARG A 87 -2.22 14.14 0.21
N ASN A 88 -2.17 14.14 -1.12
CA ASN A 88 -2.33 15.36 -1.90
C ASN A 88 -3.76 15.90 -1.83
N GLY A 89 -4.77 15.03 -1.84
CA GLY A 89 -6.17 15.44 -1.64
C GLY A 89 -6.33 16.20 -0.33
N ARG A 90 -5.89 15.62 0.79
CA ARG A 90 -5.94 16.30 2.11
C ARG A 90 -5.21 17.64 2.10
N LYS A 91 -4.05 17.70 1.43
CA LYS A 91 -3.27 18.95 1.30
C LYS A 91 -4.01 20.04 0.52
N HIS A 92 -4.87 19.64 -0.41
CA HIS A 92 -5.66 20.56 -1.24
C HIS A 92 -7.11 20.73 -0.76
N GLY A 93 -7.45 20.25 0.44
CA GLY A 93 -8.75 20.47 1.07
C GLY A 93 -9.79 19.40 0.77
N ASP A 94 -9.43 18.27 0.14
CA ASP A 94 -10.35 17.14 -0.01
C ASP A 94 -10.70 16.55 1.37
N GLN A 95 -11.88 15.96 1.47
CA GLN A 95 -12.28 15.20 2.65
C GLN A 95 -11.34 14.01 2.88
N SER A 96 -10.86 13.92 4.13
CA SER A 96 -10.00 12.84 4.58
C SER A 96 -10.75 11.51 4.59
N LYS A 97 -10.18 10.50 3.93
CA LYS A 97 -10.71 9.14 3.96
C LYS A 97 -10.10 8.40 5.14
N SER A 98 -10.86 7.47 5.73
CA SER A 98 -10.32 6.55 6.74
C SER A 98 -9.44 5.49 6.08
N GLU A 99 -8.61 4.85 6.91
CA GLU A 99 -7.76 3.71 6.54
C GLU A 99 -8.59 2.60 5.88
N ASP A 100 -9.80 2.34 6.40
CA ASP A 100 -10.70 1.31 5.88
C ASP A 100 -11.26 1.64 4.50
N ILE A 101 -11.54 2.92 4.23
CA ILE A 101 -11.95 3.36 2.89
C ILE A 101 -10.79 3.17 1.92
N LEU A 102 -9.58 3.61 2.31
CA LEU A 102 -8.40 3.51 1.45
C LEU A 102 -8.03 2.05 1.16
N PHE A 103 -8.10 1.19 2.18
CA PHE A 103 -7.92 -0.26 2.06
C PHE A 103 -8.89 -0.85 1.05
N ARG A 104 -10.21 -0.59 1.19
CA ARG A 104 -11.23 -1.11 0.27
C ARG A 104 -11.03 -0.61 -1.17
N MET A 105 -10.58 0.63 -1.34
CA MET A 105 -10.24 1.16 -2.67
C MET A 105 -9.07 0.41 -3.30
N ILE A 106 -8.02 0.09 -2.54
CA ILE A 106 -6.86 -0.65 -3.04
C ILE A 106 -7.24 -2.11 -3.33
N ASP A 107 -7.92 -2.78 -2.39
CA ASP A 107 -8.41 -4.15 -2.57
C ASP A 107 -9.27 -4.29 -3.84
N ARG A 108 -10.21 -3.36 -4.07
CA ARG A 108 -11.03 -3.36 -5.28
C ARG A 108 -10.20 -3.20 -6.55
N GLN A 109 -9.18 -2.32 -6.54
CA GLN A 109 -8.29 -2.15 -7.69
C GLN A 109 -7.50 -3.43 -7.99
N VAL A 110 -7.00 -4.11 -6.95
CA VAL A 110 -6.29 -5.39 -7.08
C VAL A 110 -7.20 -6.48 -7.63
N LYS A 111 -8.40 -6.65 -7.04
CA LYS A 111 -9.41 -7.60 -7.53
C LYS A 111 -9.78 -7.35 -8.99
N ASN A 112 -10.01 -6.09 -9.37
CA ASN A 112 -10.33 -5.72 -10.75
C ASN A 112 -9.20 -6.06 -11.70
N ARG A 113 -7.94 -5.75 -11.34
CA ARG A 113 -6.79 -6.08 -12.19
C ARG A 113 -6.65 -7.57 -12.39
N ILE A 114 -6.72 -8.37 -11.32
CA ILE A 114 -6.62 -9.82 -11.45
C ILE A 114 -7.78 -10.35 -12.32
N ALA A 115 -8.99 -9.78 -12.16
CA ALA A 115 -10.14 -10.15 -12.97
C ALA A 115 -9.94 -9.90 -14.47
N THR A 116 -9.25 -8.83 -14.87
CA THR A 116 -8.92 -8.59 -16.29
C THR A 116 -7.92 -9.58 -16.87
N LEU A 117 -7.17 -10.30 -16.04
CA LEU A 117 -6.13 -11.24 -16.47
C LEU A 117 -6.60 -12.71 -16.42
N LYS A 118 -7.90 -12.96 -16.19
CA LYS A 118 -8.51 -14.30 -15.97
C LYS A 118 -8.30 -15.34 -17.07
N HIS A 119 -7.90 -14.93 -18.27
CA HIS A 119 -7.58 -15.86 -19.37
C HIS A 119 -6.28 -16.64 -19.15
N ASP A 120 -5.45 -16.25 -18.18
CA ASP A 120 -4.28 -16.99 -17.74
C ASP A 120 -4.60 -17.83 -16.48
N LYS A 121 -4.39 -19.15 -16.53
CA LYS A 121 -4.57 -20.07 -15.38
C LYS A 121 -3.81 -19.61 -14.14
N ARG A 122 -2.65 -18.98 -14.30
CA ARG A 122 -1.85 -18.42 -13.18
C ARG A 122 -2.58 -17.29 -12.45
N MET A 123 -3.42 -16.53 -13.17
CA MET A 123 -4.16 -15.39 -12.63
C MET A 123 -5.43 -15.84 -11.89
N GLN A 124 -5.99 -16.99 -12.25
CA GLN A 124 -7.03 -17.63 -11.45
C GLN A 124 -6.48 -18.04 -10.07
N THR A 125 -5.29 -18.63 -10.02
CA THR A 125 -4.59 -18.92 -8.76
C THR A 125 -4.30 -17.64 -7.98
N ALA A 126 -3.83 -16.58 -8.64
CA ALA A 126 -3.60 -15.28 -8.00
C ALA A 126 -4.87 -14.68 -7.39
N TYR A 127 -6.04 -14.84 -8.04
CA TYR A 127 -7.32 -14.37 -7.54
C TYR A 127 -7.75 -15.12 -6.28
N GLN A 128 -7.62 -16.44 -6.28
CA GLN A 128 -7.94 -17.28 -5.12
C GLN A 128 -7.02 -16.97 -3.95
N SER A 129 -5.71 -16.82 -4.21
CA SER A 129 -4.75 -16.36 -3.20
C SER A 129 -5.13 -14.99 -2.63
N TRP A 130 -5.48 -14.01 -3.48
CA TRP A 130 -5.83 -12.67 -3.01
C TRP A 130 -7.11 -12.64 -2.17
N ILE A 131 -8.15 -13.38 -2.56
CA ILE A 131 -9.38 -13.50 -1.76
C ILE A 131 -9.07 -14.12 -0.40
N GLY A 132 -8.25 -15.17 -0.34
CA GLY A 132 -7.87 -15.78 0.93
C GLY A 132 -7.04 -14.87 1.83
N VAL A 133 -6.26 -13.95 1.24
CA VAL A 133 -5.43 -12.97 1.98
C VAL A 133 -6.26 -11.86 2.60
N VAL A 134 -7.26 -11.35 1.88
CA VAL A 134 -8.02 -10.15 2.26
C VAL A 134 -9.37 -10.48 2.90
N GLY A 135 -9.89 -11.69 2.69
CA GLY A 135 -11.21 -12.14 3.17
C GLY A 135 -11.27 -12.67 4.60
N THR A 136 -10.14 -12.75 5.31
CA THR A 136 -10.02 -13.12 6.73
C THR A 136 -9.67 -11.91 7.57
#